data_AF-A0A9Q1GN70-F1
#
_entry.id   AF-A0A9Q1GN70-F1
#
_cell.length_a   1.000
_cell.length_b   1.000
_cell.length_c   1.000
_cell.angle_alpha   90.00
_cell.angle_beta   90.00
_cell.angle_gamma   90.00
#
_symmetry.space_group_name_H-M   'P 1'
#
loop_
_entity.id
_entity.type
_entity.pdbx_description
1 polymer ?
#
loop_
_entity_poly.entity_id
_entity_poly.type
_entity_poly.pdbx_seq_one_letter_code
_entity_poly.pdbx_strand_id
1 'polypeptide(L)'
;MQPRQRLGLDQSTDVNCIQTDTYKQNLNLVLSDLVNHASNSSFYNSTAGEAGIDRSYAFFYCRGDIGSEDCRDCVQAAALEASENCPSEIEVIVYYFQCTLRYANRSVAFSQDEELWSYAYSPVNVSNPDMFEQTVSTTMNTLISQAAYNSTLPGFARGVANYSSSNVYFLVQCTPEILGSSCEKCLVGALKNVRTGGPKAAYILYPNCQFMYDFDPFFSNSKEEHQMDNSGPRQFDFGVIRDATSNFSRGSELGRGGFGVVYKGALPNGVEIAVKRLSVNSGQGGKEFKTEKPRKTAGILRWRRKRLLIYELMPNLSLDRFLSDANLRSTLHWQERYKIITGISRGLQYLHEDSQLKIVHRDLKPSNILLDKEMNPKIADFGMAKLFNLDQTQANTTKVVGTIGYMAPEYVITGKFSTKSDVYSFGVIVLEIISGQLNSMSYQYSPFTSEGLLHHAWRLWQQGAIQELVDPTLGNNYLRIQVQRCIHIALLCVQEAPARRPTMSLVLTMLSSSEIELPPPTPPASFAYEINYLRHDAWPEDHASMASHGSHFSINQTC
;
A
#
# COMPACT_ATOMS: atom_id res chain seq x y z
N MET A 1 0.30 -36.44 6.06
CA MET A 1 0.57 -36.47 7.51
C MET A 1 0.61 -35.03 8.00
N GLN A 2 -0.46 -34.59 8.67
CA GLN A 2 -0.53 -33.25 9.27
C GLN A 2 0.30 -33.22 10.55
N PRO A 3 1.16 -32.23 10.78
CA PRO A 3 1.61 -31.90 12.12
C PRO A 3 0.52 -31.09 12.83
N ARG A 4 0.28 -31.47 14.07
CA ARG A 4 -0.75 -31.03 15.01
C ARG A 4 -1.01 -29.52 15.02
N GLN A 5 -2.26 -29.13 14.75
CA GLN A 5 -2.87 -28.00 15.46
C GLN A 5 -2.90 -28.37 16.94
N ARG A 6 -2.17 -27.66 17.82
CA ARG A 6 -2.49 -27.68 19.25
C ARG A 6 -3.74 -26.83 19.46
N LEU A 7 -4.90 -27.48 19.39
CA LEU A 7 -6.00 -27.18 20.30
C LEU A 7 -5.61 -27.79 21.65
N GLY A 8 -5.45 -26.95 22.66
CA GLY A 8 -5.09 -27.36 24.01
C GLY A 8 -5.54 -26.31 25.01
N LEU A 9 -6.84 -26.29 25.31
CA LEU A 9 -7.31 -25.94 26.64
C LEU A 9 -6.70 -26.96 27.60
N ASP A 10 -5.65 -26.57 28.32
CA ASP A 10 -5.30 -27.20 29.58
C ASP A 10 -5.53 -26.16 30.68
N GLN A 11 -6.64 -26.32 31.38
CA GLN A 11 -6.90 -25.61 32.63
C GLN A 11 -6.01 -26.24 33.71
N SER A 12 -4.76 -25.79 33.87
CA SER A 12 -4.12 -25.78 35.20
C SER A 12 -2.84 -24.95 35.25
N THR A 13 -2.80 -24.10 36.27
CA THR A 13 -1.68 -23.31 36.82
C THR A 13 -1.29 -22.02 36.08
N ASP A 14 -1.66 -20.91 36.72
CA ASP A 14 -1.12 -19.57 36.53
C ASP A 14 0.40 -19.58 36.32
N VAL A 15 0.86 -19.21 35.12
CA VAL A 15 2.15 -18.55 34.97
C VAL A 15 1.86 -17.06 35.01
N ASN A 16 1.77 -16.51 36.23
CA ASN A 16 1.80 -15.07 36.45
C ASN A 16 3.10 -14.50 35.85
N CYS A 17 3.05 -13.95 34.64
CA CYS A 17 4.13 -13.12 34.10
C CYS A 17 4.14 -11.79 34.88
N ILE A 18 4.87 -11.77 35.99
CA ILE A 18 5.20 -10.52 36.69
C ILE A 18 6.25 -9.82 35.84
N GLN A 19 5.84 -9.01 34.87
CA GLN A 19 6.73 -8.00 34.31
C GLN A 19 6.96 -6.95 35.39
N THR A 20 8.19 -6.86 35.88
CA THR A 20 8.58 -5.75 36.75
C THR A 20 8.73 -4.48 35.90
N ASP A 21 8.51 -3.31 36.51
CA ASP A 21 8.88 -2.03 35.89
C ASP A 21 10.37 -2.02 35.48
N THR A 22 11.20 -2.79 36.19
CA THR A 22 12.62 -3.00 35.91
C THR A 22 12.86 -3.71 34.56
N TYR A 23 12.13 -4.80 34.25
CA TYR A 23 12.25 -5.49 32.96
C TYR A 23 11.88 -4.55 31.80
N LYS A 24 10.81 -3.78 31.94
CA LYS A 24 10.38 -2.82 30.92
C LYS A 24 11.41 -1.70 30.70
N GLN A 25 12.05 -1.21 31.76
CA GLN A 25 13.15 -0.26 31.66
C GLN A 25 14.35 -0.88 30.93
N ASN A 26 14.74 -2.11 31.28
CA ASN A 26 15.85 -2.82 30.63
C ASN A 26 15.55 -3.10 29.15
N LEU A 27 14.31 -3.45 28.81
CA LEU A 27 13.87 -3.64 27.43
C LEU A 27 14.00 -2.34 26.61
N ASN A 28 13.54 -1.21 27.15
CA ASN A 28 13.67 0.08 26.49
C ASN A 28 15.14 0.49 26.30
N LEU A 29 16.01 0.17 27.27
CA LEU A 29 17.44 0.40 27.15
C LEU A 29 18.05 -0.39 25.99
N VAL A 30 17.79 -1.71 25.90
CA VAL A 30 18.35 -2.53 24.80
C VAL A 30 17.78 -2.09 23.44
N LEU A 31 16.48 -1.80 23.33
CA LEU A 31 15.88 -1.34 22.07
C LEU A 31 16.46 0.00 21.61
N SER A 32 16.67 0.95 22.53
CA SER A 32 17.32 2.22 22.19
C SER A 32 18.77 2.02 21.74
N ASP A 33 19.49 1.09 22.37
CA ASP A 33 20.87 0.77 22.03
C ASP A 33 20.99 0.13 20.63
N LEU A 34 20.05 -0.75 20.26
CA LEU A 34 19.94 -1.31 18.92
C LEU A 34 19.81 -0.22 17.84
N VAL A 35 18.90 0.74 18.04
CA VAL A 35 18.66 1.85 17.09
C VAL A 35 19.89 2.72 16.90
N ASN A 36 20.65 2.97 17.97
CA ASN A 36 21.88 3.76 17.93
C ASN A 36 22.98 3.09 17.08
N HIS A 37 23.05 1.76 17.09
CA HIS A 37 24.08 0.99 16.37
C HIS A 37 23.70 0.65 14.92
N ALA A 38 22.43 0.74 14.55
CA ALA A 38 21.94 0.40 13.20
C ALA A 38 22.49 1.28 12.07
N SER A 39 23.08 2.44 12.39
CA SER A 39 23.76 3.29 11.39
C SER A 39 25.15 2.78 11.00
N ASN A 40 25.80 2.02 11.87
CA ASN A 40 27.20 1.64 11.75
C ASN A 40 27.40 0.13 11.57
N SER A 41 26.38 -0.68 11.85
CA SER A 41 26.43 -2.13 11.72
C SER A 41 25.16 -2.69 11.11
N SER A 42 25.30 -3.76 10.32
CA SER A 42 24.18 -4.57 9.83
C SER A 42 23.72 -5.63 10.83
N PHE A 43 24.40 -5.74 11.98
CA PHE A 43 24.02 -6.62 13.09
C PHE A 43 24.54 -6.07 14.40
N TYR A 44 23.72 -6.11 15.44
CA TYR A 44 24.15 -5.73 16.78
C TYR A 44 23.24 -6.43 17.80
N ASN A 45 23.83 -6.89 18.90
CA ASN A 45 23.13 -7.44 20.05
C ASN A 45 23.39 -6.54 21.27
N SER A 46 22.41 -6.48 22.16
CA SER A 46 22.46 -5.69 23.38
C SER A 46 21.81 -6.47 24.53
N THR A 47 22.27 -6.22 25.75
CA THR A 47 21.75 -6.86 26.95
C THR A 47 21.72 -5.85 28.09
N ALA A 48 20.62 -5.79 28.83
CA ALA A 48 20.47 -4.93 30.00
C ALA A 48 19.82 -5.68 31.16
N GLY A 49 20.16 -5.29 32.39
CA GLY A 49 19.65 -5.89 33.63
C GLY A 49 20.57 -6.94 34.26
N GLU A 50 20.46 -7.08 35.59
CA GLU A 50 21.15 -8.12 36.35
C GLU A 50 20.65 -9.52 35.97
N ALA A 51 21.41 -10.57 36.31
CA ALA A 51 21.01 -11.93 35.99
C ALA A 51 19.71 -12.29 36.74
N GLY A 52 18.64 -12.59 36.01
CA GLY A 52 17.34 -12.88 36.60
C GLY A 52 16.20 -12.56 35.63
N ILE A 53 14.98 -12.50 36.16
CA ILE A 53 13.75 -12.29 35.39
C ILE A 53 13.68 -10.90 34.72
N ASP A 54 14.45 -9.94 35.22
CA ASP A 54 14.49 -8.56 34.71
C ASP A 54 15.52 -8.35 33.59
N ARG A 55 16.28 -9.37 33.22
CA ARG A 55 17.28 -9.26 32.15
C ARG A 55 16.60 -9.29 30.78
N SER A 56 16.96 -8.35 29.92
CA SER A 56 16.50 -8.29 28.53
C SER A 56 17.68 -8.51 27.58
N TYR A 57 17.50 -9.40 26.62
CA TYR A 57 18.40 -9.63 25.49
C TYR A 57 17.69 -9.15 24.23
N ALA A 58 18.39 -8.44 23.36
CA ALA A 58 17.85 -8.07 22.06
C ALA A 58 18.92 -8.05 20.98
N PHE A 59 18.54 -8.31 19.73
CA PHE A 59 19.41 -8.09 18.59
C PHE A 59 18.61 -7.63 17.37
N PHE A 60 19.31 -7.01 16.42
CA PHE A 60 18.82 -6.87 15.05
C PHE A 60 19.83 -7.43 14.06
N TYR A 61 19.34 -7.85 12.90
CA TYR A 61 20.17 -7.96 11.70
C TYR A 61 19.44 -7.40 10.48
N CYS A 62 20.20 -6.78 9.60
CA CYS A 62 19.74 -6.27 8.33
C CYS A 62 20.08 -7.23 7.21
N ARG A 63 19.27 -7.19 6.15
CA ARG A 63 19.48 -8.02 4.99
C ARG A 63 20.76 -7.62 4.26
N GLY A 64 21.51 -8.60 3.76
CA GLY A 64 22.88 -8.38 3.31
C GLY A 64 23.11 -7.45 2.11
N ASP A 65 22.06 -7.15 1.34
CA ASP A 65 22.06 -6.22 0.21
C ASP A 65 21.49 -4.82 0.56
N ILE A 66 21.17 -4.58 1.84
CA ILE A 66 20.59 -3.33 2.35
C ILE A 66 21.71 -2.40 2.85
N GLY A 67 21.51 -1.10 2.71
CA GLY A 67 22.51 -0.09 3.11
C GLY A 67 22.36 0.28 4.57
N SER A 68 23.40 0.87 5.16
CA SER A 68 23.37 1.33 6.55
C SER A 68 22.20 2.27 6.87
N GLU A 69 21.85 3.17 5.95
CA GLU A 69 20.73 4.09 6.13
C GLU A 69 19.37 3.37 6.13
N ASP A 70 19.13 2.47 5.18
CA ASP A 70 17.91 1.66 5.11
C ASP A 70 17.80 0.70 6.31
N CYS A 71 18.94 0.17 6.75
CA CYS A 71 19.06 -0.69 7.92
C CYS A 71 18.62 0.08 9.17
N ARG A 72 19.16 1.28 9.37
CA ARG A 72 18.78 2.18 10.47
C ARG A 72 17.28 2.49 10.47
N ASP A 73 16.73 2.93 9.34
CA ASP A 73 15.30 3.25 9.23
C ASP A 73 14.42 2.03 9.59
N CYS A 74 14.82 0.83 9.14
CA CYS A 74 14.13 -0.41 9.43
C CYS A 74 14.18 -0.78 10.92
N VAL A 75 15.37 -0.73 11.53
CA VAL A 75 15.56 -1.07 12.95
C VAL A 75 14.83 -0.09 13.86
N GLN A 76 14.81 1.19 13.51
CA GLN A 76 14.04 2.20 14.25
C GLN A 76 12.53 1.89 14.25
N ALA A 77 11.98 1.52 13.09
CA ALA A 77 10.57 1.13 12.99
C ALA A 77 10.29 -0.17 13.77
N ALA A 78 11.19 -1.17 13.66
CA ALA A 78 11.02 -2.45 14.33
C ALA A 78 11.09 -2.30 15.87
N ALA A 79 11.96 -1.42 16.38
CA ALA A 79 12.10 -1.14 17.81
C ALA A 79 10.85 -0.44 18.37
N LEU A 80 10.28 0.52 17.62
CA LEU A 80 9.01 1.16 18.00
C LEU A 80 7.88 0.13 18.07
N GLU A 81 7.72 -0.71 17.04
CA GLU A 81 6.69 -1.75 17.00
C GLU A 81 6.85 -2.77 18.13
N ALA A 82 8.09 -3.20 18.39
CA ALA A 82 8.44 -4.09 19.49
C ALA A 82 8.08 -3.50 20.88
N SER A 83 8.14 -2.17 21.02
CA SER A 83 7.82 -1.46 22.27
C SER A 83 6.34 -1.14 22.46
N GLU A 84 5.59 -0.92 21.37
CA GLU A 84 4.18 -0.49 21.41
C GLU A 84 3.20 -1.67 21.55
N ASN A 85 3.52 -2.84 20.98
CA ASN A 85 2.54 -3.90 20.81
C ASN A 85 2.47 -4.97 21.92
N CYS A 86 3.46 -5.11 22.82
CA CYS A 86 3.48 -6.25 23.75
C CYS A 86 4.13 -5.98 25.13
N PRO A 87 3.44 -5.33 26.10
CA PRO A 87 3.92 -5.15 27.47
C PRO A 87 3.70 -6.38 28.39
N SER A 88 3.48 -7.58 27.84
CA SER A 88 3.25 -8.81 28.62
C SER A 88 4.08 -10.03 28.15
N GLU A 89 4.74 -9.93 27.00
CA GLU A 89 5.47 -11.05 26.39
C GLU A 89 6.96 -11.09 26.79
N ILE A 90 7.48 -12.29 27.02
CA ILE A 90 8.89 -12.52 27.38
C ILE A 90 9.80 -12.72 26.16
N GLU A 91 9.22 -12.77 24.95
CA GLU A 91 9.94 -12.92 23.68
C GLU A 91 9.14 -12.38 22.49
N VAL A 92 9.79 -11.61 21.62
CA VAL A 92 9.19 -11.06 20.40
C VAL A 92 10.19 -11.09 19.25
N ILE A 93 9.70 -11.39 18.04
CA ILE A 93 10.43 -11.24 16.79
C ILE A 93 9.62 -10.40 15.81
N VAL A 94 10.19 -9.27 15.38
CA VAL A 94 9.64 -8.39 14.35
C VAL A 94 10.38 -8.66 13.04
N TYR A 95 9.65 -9.16 12.04
CA TYR A 95 10.19 -9.40 10.70
C TYR A 95 9.76 -8.31 9.73
N TYR A 96 10.73 -7.53 9.26
CA TYR A 96 10.58 -6.68 8.10
C TYR A 96 11.38 -7.21 6.92
N PHE A 97 11.02 -6.74 5.74
CA PHE A 97 11.67 -7.18 4.50
C PHE A 97 13.18 -6.82 4.45
N GLN A 98 13.57 -5.77 5.17
CA GLN A 98 14.92 -5.22 5.20
C GLN A 98 15.71 -5.61 6.45
N CYS A 99 15.05 -5.93 7.56
CA CYS A 99 15.68 -6.26 8.83
C CYS A 99 14.78 -7.11 9.72
N THR A 100 15.39 -7.82 10.66
CA THR A 100 14.70 -8.53 11.74
C THR A 100 15.19 -7.97 13.06
N LEU A 101 14.28 -7.79 14.02
CA LEU A 101 14.58 -7.43 15.40
C LEU A 101 13.97 -8.48 16.32
N ARG A 102 14.72 -8.96 17.31
CA ARG A 102 14.25 -9.91 18.32
C ARG A 102 14.63 -9.45 19.70
N TYR A 103 13.75 -9.63 20.67
CA TYR A 103 14.09 -9.54 22.09
C TYR A 103 13.54 -10.72 22.88
N ALA A 104 14.18 -11.07 23.99
CA ALA A 104 13.65 -12.00 24.96
C ALA A 104 14.23 -11.80 26.37
N ASN A 105 13.65 -12.46 27.37
CA ASN A 105 14.20 -12.55 28.74
C ASN A 105 15.27 -13.65 28.93
N ARG A 106 15.62 -14.35 27.85
CA ARG A 106 16.67 -15.37 27.80
C ARG A 106 17.66 -15.06 26.68
N SER A 107 18.86 -15.63 26.78
CA SER A 107 19.82 -15.52 25.68
C SER A 107 19.22 -16.13 24.42
N VAL A 108 18.97 -15.27 23.43
CA VAL A 108 18.54 -15.65 22.08
C VAL A 108 19.73 -15.82 21.13
N ALA A 109 20.92 -15.39 21.56
CA ALA A 109 22.14 -15.63 20.84
C ALA A 109 22.44 -17.13 20.79
N PHE A 110 22.77 -17.63 19.61
CA PHE A 110 23.08 -19.05 19.34
C PHE A 110 21.95 -20.04 19.65
N SER A 111 20.70 -19.58 19.79
CA SER A 111 19.57 -20.49 20.00
C SER A 111 19.38 -21.40 18.79
N GLN A 112 19.14 -22.69 19.02
CA GLN A 112 18.81 -23.65 17.95
C GLN A 112 17.28 -23.74 17.79
N ASP A 113 16.62 -22.60 17.64
CA ASP A 113 15.19 -22.57 17.42
C ASP A 113 14.89 -23.08 16.00
N GLU A 114 14.54 -24.36 15.93
CA GLU A 114 14.32 -25.12 14.69
C GLU A 114 12.85 -25.15 14.26
N GLU A 115 12.00 -24.31 14.86
CA GLU A 115 10.58 -24.23 14.53
C GLU A 115 10.29 -23.15 13.48
N LEU A 116 9.43 -23.51 12.53
CA LEU A 116 8.94 -22.60 11.50
C LEU A 116 8.12 -21.48 12.17
N TRP A 117 8.58 -20.24 12.05
CA TRP A 117 7.92 -19.11 12.71
C TRP A 117 6.77 -18.54 11.89
N SER A 118 7.03 -18.29 10.59
CA SER A 118 6.03 -17.73 9.67
C SER A 118 6.37 -18.09 8.22
N TYR A 119 5.36 -18.07 7.36
CA TYR A 119 5.54 -18.25 5.93
C TYR A 119 4.49 -17.49 5.13
N ALA A 120 4.82 -17.17 3.88
CA ALA A 120 3.89 -16.65 2.89
C ALA A 120 4.20 -17.23 1.51
N TYR A 121 3.16 -17.65 0.79
CA TYR A 121 3.26 -18.17 -0.56
C TYR A 121 2.43 -17.32 -1.52
N SER A 122 2.92 -17.20 -2.76
CA SER A 122 2.09 -16.68 -3.86
C SER A 122 0.86 -17.58 -4.05
N PRO A 123 -0.34 -17.02 -4.21
CA PRO A 123 -1.53 -17.79 -4.59
C PRO A 123 -1.50 -18.24 -6.06
N VAL A 124 -0.58 -17.69 -6.85
CA VAL A 124 -0.37 -18.04 -8.26
C VAL A 124 0.79 -19.03 -8.36
N ASN A 125 0.53 -20.16 -9.00
CA ASN A 125 1.51 -21.21 -9.25
C ASN A 125 2.15 -21.08 -10.64
N VAL A 126 3.30 -21.72 -10.80
CA VAL A 126 3.98 -21.94 -12.09
C VAL A 126 3.26 -23.01 -12.91
N SER A 127 3.50 -23.01 -14.22
CA SER A 127 2.83 -23.92 -15.17
C SER A 127 3.33 -25.36 -15.11
N ASN A 128 4.62 -25.57 -14.79
CA ASN A 128 5.23 -26.90 -14.61
C ASN A 128 5.91 -26.97 -13.23
N PRO A 129 5.18 -27.42 -12.19
CA PRO A 129 5.68 -27.46 -10.81
C PRO A 129 6.91 -28.34 -10.62
N ASP A 130 7.00 -29.50 -11.28
CA ASP A 130 8.12 -30.45 -11.08
C ASP A 130 9.45 -29.86 -11.55
N MET A 131 9.46 -29.21 -12.73
CA MET A 131 10.64 -28.51 -13.25
C MET A 131 11.01 -27.32 -12.35
N PHE A 132 10.01 -26.63 -11.80
CA PHE A 132 10.25 -25.49 -10.92
C PHE A 132 10.82 -25.93 -9.57
N GLU A 133 10.33 -27.02 -9.01
CA GLU A 133 10.83 -27.60 -7.75
C GLU A 133 12.30 -28.02 -7.87
N GLN A 134 12.70 -28.59 -9.02
CA GLN A 134 14.11 -28.85 -9.32
C GLN A 134 14.94 -27.57 -9.40
N THR A 135 14.40 -26.51 -10.03
CA THR A 135 15.06 -25.21 -10.15
C THR A 135 15.27 -24.58 -8.77
N VAL A 136 14.24 -24.58 -7.92
CA VAL A 136 14.29 -24.07 -6.54
C VAL A 136 15.30 -24.87 -5.73
N SER A 137 15.21 -26.20 -5.73
CA SER A 137 16.09 -27.07 -4.93
C SER A 137 17.56 -26.91 -5.31
N THR A 138 17.88 -26.93 -6.61
CA THR A 138 19.25 -26.81 -7.10
C THR A 138 19.86 -25.44 -6.76
N THR A 139 19.09 -24.37 -7.02
CA THR A 139 19.56 -23.00 -6.76
C THR A 139 19.72 -22.75 -5.26
N MET A 140 18.73 -23.17 -4.46
CA MET A 140 18.75 -22.95 -3.02
C MET A 140 19.84 -23.76 -2.32
N ASN A 141 20.04 -25.04 -2.64
CA ASN A 141 21.15 -25.81 -2.04
C ASN A 141 22.52 -25.16 -2.30
N THR A 142 22.70 -24.57 -3.49
CA THR A 142 23.91 -23.80 -3.83
C THR A 142 24.03 -22.56 -2.95
N LEU A 143 22.96 -21.76 -2.83
CA LEU A 143 22.97 -20.54 -2.02
C LEU A 143 23.11 -20.82 -0.52
N ILE A 144 22.50 -21.90 -0.03
CA ILE A 144 22.60 -22.35 1.36
C ILE A 144 24.06 -22.65 1.70
N SER A 145 24.74 -23.45 0.86
CA SER A 145 26.16 -23.77 1.04
C SER A 145 27.04 -22.52 1.01
N GLN A 146 26.72 -21.57 0.12
CA GLN A 146 27.42 -20.28 0.05
C GLN A 146 27.22 -19.45 1.31
N ALA A 147 25.97 -19.25 1.76
CA ALA A 147 25.66 -18.49 2.96
C ALA A 147 26.33 -19.09 4.20
N ALA A 148 26.27 -20.42 4.35
CA ALA A 148 26.79 -21.14 5.51
C ALA A 148 28.33 -21.13 5.61
N TYR A 149 29.05 -21.29 4.49
CA TYR A 149 30.49 -21.55 4.53
C TYR A 149 31.36 -20.55 3.76
N ASN A 150 30.86 -19.97 2.66
CA ASN A 150 31.70 -19.33 1.64
C ASN A 150 31.18 -17.96 1.18
N SER A 151 30.48 -17.23 2.05
CA SER A 151 29.88 -15.93 1.72
C SER A 151 30.81 -14.77 2.07
N THR A 152 30.88 -13.76 1.19
CA THR A 152 31.62 -12.50 1.45
C THR A 152 30.97 -11.67 2.55
N LEU A 153 29.66 -11.83 2.72
CA LEU A 153 28.92 -11.36 3.87
C LEU A 153 28.41 -12.60 4.63
N PRO A 154 28.98 -12.91 5.81
CA PRO A 154 28.68 -14.14 6.53
C PRO A 154 27.18 -14.38 6.72
N GLY A 155 26.75 -15.59 6.40
CA GLY A 155 25.35 -15.99 6.55
C GLY A 155 24.42 -15.45 5.48
N PHE A 156 24.89 -14.79 4.42
CA PHE A 156 24.05 -14.22 3.37
C PHE A 156 24.43 -14.70 1.97
N ALA A 157 23.45 -15.13 1.18
CA ALA A 157 23.63 -15.42 -0.23
C ALA A 157 22.38 -15.08 -1.05
N ARG A 158 22.59 -14.69 -2.31
CA ARG A 158 21.52 -14.39 -3.27
C ARG A 158 21.90 -14.85 -4.66
N GLY A 159 20.92 -15.22 -5.47
CA GLY A 159 21.16 -15.74 -6.81
C GLY A 159 19.94 -15.61 -7.72
N VAL A 160 20.16 -15.71 -9.02
CA VAL A 160 19.10 -15.71 -10.03
C VAL A 160 19.18 -17.00 -10.81
N ALA A 161 18.04 -17.66 -11.03
CA ALA A 161 17.94 -18.79 -11.92
C ALA A 161 16.82 -18.56 -12.95
N ASN A 162 16.99 -19.15 -14.13
CA ASN A 162 16.01 -19.06 -15.19
C ASN A 162 15.02 -20.21 -15.06
N TYR A 163 13.73 -19.89 -15.10
CA TYR A 163 12.66 -20.86 -15.26
C TYR A 163 11.86 -20.52 -16.51
N SER A 164 11.89 -21.42 -17.49
CA SER A 164 11.38 -21.15 -18.84
C SER A 164 12.02 -19.88 -19.44
N SER A 165 11.26 -18.80 -19.61
CA SER A 165 11.72 -17.50 -20.13
C SER A 165 11.75 -16.39 -19.07
N SER A 166 11.59 -16.74 -17.79
CA SER A 166 11.53 -15.77 -16.69
C SER A 166 12.66 -15.99 -15.67
N ASN A 167 13.19 -14.89 -15.16
CA ASN A 167 14.14 -14.91 -14.06
C ASN A 167 13.41 -15.10 -12.73
N VAL A 168 13.97 -15.91 -11.85
CA VAL A 168 13.52 -16.11 -10.48
C VAL A 168 14.66 -15.69 -9.56
N TYR A 169 14.34 -14.84 -8.59
CA TYR A 169 15.29 -14.24 -7.67
C TYR A 169 15.23 -15.00 -6.36
N PHE A 170 16.38 -15.43 -5.84
CA PHE A 170 16.52 -16.25 -4.65
C PHE A 170 17.42 -15.57 -3.64
N LEU A 171 17.09 -15.70 -2.36
CA LEU A 171 17.87 -15.17 -1.25
C LEU A 171 17.72 -16.06 -0.02
N VAL A 172 18.84 -16.33 0.64
CA VAL A 172 18.89 -17.01 1.92
C VAL A 172 19.75 -16.22 2.88
N GLN A 173 19.34 -16.17 4.15
CA GLN A 173 20.13 -15.50 5.17
C GLN A 173 19.96 -16.16 6.54
N CYS A 174 21.06 -16.32 7.28
CA CYS A 174 21.10 -16.70 8.68
C CYS A 174 21.41 -15.48 9.56
N THR A 175 21.10 -15.56 10.86
CA THR A 175 21.67 -14.62 11.82
C THR A 175 23.20 -14.78 11.82
N PRO A 176 23.97 -13.70 11.97
CA PRO A 176 25.44 -13.78 12.00
C PRO A 176 26.02 -14.67 13.10
N GLU A 177 25.20 -15.04 14.09
CA GLU A 177 25.59 -15.88 15.23
C GLU A 177 25.56 -17.38 14.93
N ILE A 178 24.89 -17.86 13.87
CA ILE A 178 24.72 -19.32 13.62
C ILE A 178 25.39 -19.83 12.33
N LEU A 179 26.61 -19.42 12.01
CA LEU A 179 27.31 -19.81 10.76
C LEU A 179 27.64 -21.32 10.64
N GLY A 180 28.14 -21.75 9.49
CA GLY A 180 28.56 -23.12 9.24
C GLY A 180 27.40 -24.12 9.25
N SER A 181 27.59 -25.26 9.92
CA SER A 181 26.61 -26.35 9.95
C SER A 181 25.27 -25.96 10.58
N SER A 182 25.27 -25.01 11.53
CA SER A 182 24.04 -24.49 12.13
C SER A 182 23.21 -23.66 11.14
N CYS A 183 23.85 -22.83 10.31
CA CYS A 183 23.19 -22.01 9.29
C CYS A 183 22.62 -22.91 8.19
N GLU A 184 23.43 -23.87 7.74
CA GLU A 184 23.00 -24.87 6.77
C GLU A 184 21.79 -25.66 7.28
N LYS A 185 21.84 -26.15 8.53
CA LYS A 185 20.72 -26.89 9.13
C LYS A 185 19.43 -26.06 9.17
N CYS A 186 19.50 -24.79 9.58
CA CYS A 186 18.33 -23.90 9.62
C CYS A 186 17.74 -23.69 8.22
N LEU A 187 18.58 -23.34 7.24
CA LEU A 187 18.11 -23.06 5.88
C LEU A 187 17.62 -24.31 5.13
N VAL A 188 18.22 -25.48 5.37
CA VAL A 188 17.71 -26.76 4.87
C VAL A 188 16.35 -27.08 5.51
N GLY A 189 16.16 -26.76 6.79
CA GLY A 189 14.86 -26.81 7.45
C GLY A 189 13.82 -25.91 6.76
N ALA A 190 14.19 -24.68 6.43
CA ALA A 190 13.32 -23.76 5.70
C ALA A 190 12.97 -24.27 4.28
N LEU A 191 13.95 -24.84 3.56
CA LEU A 191 13.74 -25.42 2.23
C LEU A 191 12.70 -26.55 2.23
N LYS A 192 12.67 -27.39 3.28
CA LYS A 192 11.67 -28.47 3.43
C LYS A 192 10.23 -27.98 3.54
N ASN A 193 10.03 -26.70 3.89
CA ASN A 193 8.70 -26.12 4.02
C ASN A 193 8.17 -25.52 2.71
N VAL A 194 8.98 -25.48 1.64
CA VAL A 194 8.52 -25.00 0.33
C VAL A 194 7.32 -25.84 -0.14
N ARG A 195 6.20 -25.15 -0.35
CA ARG A 195 4.92 -25.79 -0.71
C ARG A 195 4.99 -26.47 -2.08
N THR A 196 4.45 -27.68 -2.16
CA THR A 196 4.21 -28.40 -3.42
C THR A 196 3.23 -27.64 -4.32
N GLY A 197 3.41 -27.75 -5.64
CA GLY A 197 2.60 -27.03 -6.63
C GLY A 197 3.25 -25.74 -7.17
N GLY A 198 4.45 -25.40 -6.70
CA GLY A 198 5.30 -24.37 -7.29
C GLY A 198 4.70 -22.96 -7.27
N PRO A 199 4.44 -22.37 -6.08
CA PRO A 199 4.00 -20.98 -6.01
C PRO A 199 5.06 -20.07 -6.62
N LYS A 200 4.65 -18.99 -7.30
CA LYS A 200 5.56 -18.02 -7.92
C LYS A 200 6.38 -17.18 -6.93
N ALA A 201 6.09 -17.25 -5.64
CA ALA A 201 6.89 -16.62 -4.60
C ALA A 201 6.73 -17.40 -3.29
N ALA A 202 7.79 -17.43 -2.49
CA ALA A 202 7.78 -17.96 -1.14
C ALA A 202 8.66 -17.12 -0.23
N TYR A 203 8.17 -16.85 0.97
CA TYR A 203 8.88 -16.21 2.07
C TYR A 203 8.72 -17.13 3.27
N ILE A 204 9.80 -17.73 3.77
CA ILE A 204 9.79 -18.69 4.86
C ILE A 204 10.74 -18.16 5.93
N LEU A 205 10.22 -17.93 7.12
CA LEU A 205 10.89 -17.22 8.21
C LEU A 205 11.02 -18.15 9.42
N TYR A 206 12.26 -18.31 9.87
CA TYR A 206 12.66 -18.95 11.11
C TYR A 206 13.31 -17.91 12.01
N PRO A 207 13.35 -18.12 13.34
CA PRO A 207 13.96 -17.16 14.27
C PRO A 207 15.40 -16.78 13.94
N ASN A 208 16.15 -17.72 13.36
CA ASN A 208 17.57 -17.53 13.05
C ASN A 208 17.90 -17.62 11.55
N CYS A 209 16.94 -17.84 10.67
CA CYS A 209 17.19 -17.82 9.24
C CYS A 209 15.95 -17.49 8.41
N GLN A 210 16.17 -17.00 7.20
CA GLN A 210 15.12 -16.65 6.25
C GLN A 210 15.43 -17.19 4.87
N PHE A 211 14.38 -17.56 4.17
CA PHE A 211 14.39 -18.13 2.84
C PHE A 211 13.38 -17.39 1.97
N MET A 212 13.81 -16.90 0.82
CA MET A 212 12.95 -16.12 -0.07
C MET A 212 13.21 -16.43 -1.53
N TYR A 213 12.15 -16.62 -2.32
CA TYR A 213 12.21 -16.49 -3.77
C TYR A 213 10.99 -15.78 -4.33
N ASP A 214 11.17 -15.11 -5.46
CA ASP A 214 10.11 -14.41 -6.19
C ASP A 214 10.47 -14.26 -7.67
N PHE A 215 9.47 -14.28 -8.56
CA PHE A 215 9.65 -13.94 -9.97
C PHE A 215 9.82 -12.41 -10.17
N ASP A 216 9.33 -11.61 -9.22
CA ASP A 216 9.59 -10.17 -9.20
C ASP A 216 10.99 -9.88 -8.63
N PRO A 217 11.82 -9.05 -9.28
CA PRO A 217 13.11 -8.65 -8.72
C PRO A 217 12.94 -7.89 -7.41
N PHE A 218 13.69 -8.33 -6.39
CA PHE A 218 13.72 -7.72 -5.05
C PHE A 218 15.13 -7.43 -4.51
N PHE A 219 16.16 -7.70 -5.31
CA PHE A 219 17.54 -7.22 -5.15
C PHE A 219 18.15 -6.91 -6.53
N SER A 220 19.30 -6.24 -6.57
CA SER A 220 19.97 -5.85 -7.83
C SER A 220 21.20 -6.71 -8.09
N ASN A 221 21.36 -7.20 -9.32
CA ASN A 221 22.64 -7.75 -9.77
C ASN A 221 23.55 -6.59 -10.15
N SER A 222 24.49 -6.24 -9.28
CA SER A 222 25.52 -5.26 -9.58
C SER A 222 26.52 -5.84 -10.59
N LYS A 223 26.18 -5.85 -11.89
CA LYS A 223 27.07 -5.82 -13.07
C LYS A 223 26.29 -5.46 -14.37
N GLU A 224 25.34 -4.54 -14.31
CA GLU A 224 24.84 -3.85 -15.51
C GLU A 224 25.00 -2.35 -15.31
N GLU A 225 26.23 -1.86 -15.51
CA GLU A 225 26.43 -0.56 -16.11
C GLU A 225 26.12 -0.70 -17.59
N HIS A 226 24.90 -0.36 -18.01
CA HIS A 226 24.66 -0.05 -19.42
C HIS A 226 23.78 1.17 -19.59
N GLN A 227 24.46 2.20 -20.12
CA GLN A 227 23.98 3.19 -21.07
C GLN A 227 22.74 3.99 -20.64
N MET A 228 23.03 5.12 -20.00
CA MET A 228 22.13 6.26 -19.96
C MET A 228 21.83 6.72 -21.39
N ASP A 229 20.64 6.38 -21.87
CA ASP A 229 19.92 7.20 -22.83
C ASP A 229 19.73 8.59 -22.21
N ASN A 230 20.32 9.60 -22.85
CA ASN A 230 20.41 10.97 -22.36
C ASN A 230 19.10 11.76 -22.55
N SER A 231 17.95 11.09 -22.44
CA SER A 231 16.62 11.66 -22.64
C SER A 231 15.61 11.31 -21.52
N GLY A 232 16.11 11.08 -20.29
CA GLY A 232 15.31 10.80 -19.08
C GLY A 232 15.00 12.01 -18.17
N PRO A 233 14.06 11.88 -17.21
CA PRO A 233 13.66 12.96 -16.29
C PRO A 233 14.82 13.45 -15.39
N ARG A 234 14.78 14.75 -15.04
CA ARG A 234 15.82 15.44 -14.25
C ARG A 234 16.08 14.73 -12.91
N GLN A 235 17.34 14.38 -12.66
CA GLN A 235 17.79 13.82 -11.40
C GLN A 235 18.11 14.97 -10.43
N PHE A 236 17.47 14.97 -9.25
CA PHE A 236 17.73 15.89 -8.14
C PHE A 236 18.57 15.19 -7.07
N ASP A 237 19.54 15.91 -6.50
CA ASP A 237 20.33 15.41 -5.38
C ASP A 237 19.49 15.30 -4.10
N PHE A 238 19.67 14.24 -3.31
CA PHE A 238 18.87 14.04 -2.08
C PHE A 238 19.15 15.13 -1.04
N GLY A 239 20.38 15.64 -0.94
CA GLY A 239 20.72 16.79 -0.11
C GLY A 239 19.87 18.00 -0.49
N VAL A 240 19.76 18.28 -1.80
CA VAL A 240 18.89 19.35 -2.31
C VAL A 240 17.42 19.16 -1.90
N ILE A 241 16.89 17.93 -1.95
CA ILE A 241 15.49 17.65 -1.57
C ILE A 241 15.27 17.69 -0.06
N ARG A 242 16.23 17.17 0.71
CA ARG A 242 16.22 17.25 2.17
C ARG A 242 16.24 18.71 2.61
N ASP A 243 17.11 19.51 2.03
CA ASP A 243 17.24 20.92 2.38
C ASP A 243 15.99 21.69 1.91
N ALA A 244 15.49 21.41 0.70
CA ALA A 244 14.25 21.99 0.17
C ALA A 244 13.01 21.72 1.06
N THR A 245 12.97 20.57 1.74
CA THR A 245 11.87 20.16 2.63
C THR A 245 12.13 20.46 4.10
N SER A 246 13.19 21.23 4.41
CA SER A 246 13.63 21.51 5.79
C SER A 246 13.80 20.22 6.62
N ASN A 247 14.53 19.26 6.04
CA ASN A 247 14.73 17.91 6.57
C ASN A 247 13.43 17.14 6.83
N PHE A 248 12.47 17.23 5.89
CA PHE A 248 11.14 16.61 6.02
C PHE A 248 10.42 17.03 7.31
N SER A 249 10.50 18.33 7.66
CA SER A 249 9.89 18.86 8.87
C SER A 249 8.36 18.70 8.87
N ARG A 250 7.77 18.55 10.06
CA ARG A 250 6.32 18.49 10.22
C ARG A 250 5.61 19.75 9.73
N GLY A 251 6.26 20.91 9.81
CA GLY A 251 5.73 22.17 9.28
C GLY A 251 5.69 22.23 7.74
N SER A 252 6.39 21.33 7.06
CA SER A 252 6.33 21.17 5.61
C SER A 252 5.34 20.08 5.17
N GLU A 253 4.66 19.39 6.08
CA GLU A 253 3.71 18.32 5.73
C GLU A 253 2.44 18.89 5.07
N LEU A 254 2.17 18.48 3.84
CA LEU A 254 0.95 18.82 3.09
C LEU A 254 -0.18 17.83 3.36
N GLY A 255 0.16 16.58 3.63
CA GLY A 255 -0.82 15.53 3.89
C GLY A 255 -0.18 14.17 4.11
N ARG A 256 -0.96 13.28 4.75
CA ARG A 256 -0.56 11.93 5.11
C ARG A 256 -1.69 10.96 4.80
N GLY A 257 -1.36 9.87 4.12
CA GLY A 257 -2.29 8.79 3.81
C GLY A 257 -1.62 7.42 3.93
N GLY A 258 -2.35 6.35 3.59
CA GLY A 258 -1.85 4.97 3.64
C GLY A 258 -0.61 4.71 2.76
N PHE A 259 -0.31 5.62 1.84
CA PHE A 259 0.78 5.51 0.87
C PHE A 259 2.02 6.30 1.27
N GLY A 260 1.99 7.08 2.36
CA GLY A 260 3.11 7.89 2.82
C GLY A 260 2.74 9.32 3.17
N VAL A 261 3.77 10.16 3.31
CA VAL A 261 3.65 11.57 3.71
C VAL A 261 4.12 12.46 2.57
N VAL A 262 3.35 13.50 2.26
CA VAL A 262 3.69 14.49 1.23
C VAL A 262 4.19 15.74 1.91
N TYR A 263 5.36 16.24 1.48
CA TYR A 263 5.99 17.44 2.01
C TYR A 263 6.03 18.54 0.94
N LYS A 264 5.77 19.79 1.33
CA LYS A 264 6.12 20.99 0.57
C LYS A 264 7.63 21.16 0.60
N GLY A 265 8.21 21.52 -0.53
CA GLY A 265 9.60 21.97 -0.58
C GLY A 265 9.80 23.10 -1.57
N ALA A 266 10.90 23.82 -1.44
CA ALA A 266 11.34 24.83 -2.39
C ALA A 266 12.76 24.50 -2.86
N LEU A 267 12.93 24.26 -4.15
CA LEU A 267 14.24 24.03 -4.76
C LEU A 267 15.09 25.31 -4.70
N PRO A 268 16.44 25.22 -4.81
CA PRO A 268 17.34 26.38 -4.76
C PRO A 268 17.04 27.47 -5.79
N ASN A 269 16.40 27.08 -6.91
CA ASN A 269 15.95 28.00 -7.95
C ASN A 269 14.57 28.63 -7.70
N GLY A 270 14.00 28.45 -6.50
CA GLY A 270 12.70 28.98 -6.10
C GLY A 270 11.48 28.18 -6.59
N VAL A 271 11.68 27.06 -7.29
CA VAL A 271 10.57 26.21 -7.75
C VAL A 271 9.98 25.44 -6.56
N GLU A 272 8.70 25.66 -6.29
CA GLU A 272 7.96 24.92 -5.28
C GLU A 272 7.62 23.50 -5.77
N ILE A 273 7.83 22.52 -4.91
CA ILE A 273 7.64 21.09 -5.20
C ILE A 273 6.83 20.41 -4.10
N ALA A 274 6.15 19.32 -4.46
CA ALA A 274 5.55 18.37 -3.54
C ALA A 274 6.35 17.07 -3.54
N VAL A 275 6.84 16.64 -2.38
CA VAL A 275 7.69 15.46 -2.21
C VAL A 275 6.90 14.40 -1.44
N LYS A 276 6.39 13.39 -2.13
CA LYS A 276 5.72 12.23 -1.52
C LYS A 276 6.79 11.22 -1.08
N ARG A 277 6.99 11.10 0.23
CA ARG A 277 7.79 10.05 0.86
C ARG A 277 6.90 8.84 1.12
N LEU A 278 7.06 7.80 0.32
CA LEU A 278 6.26 6.58 0.46
C LEU A 278 6.59 5.90 1.79
N SER A 279 5.56 5.34 2.42
CA SER A 279 5.70 4.61 3.69
C SER A 279 6.67 3.43 3.54
N VAL A 280 7.57 3.28 4.52
CA VAL A 280 8.58 2.20 4.56
C VAL A 280 7.91 0.85 4.87
N ASN A 281 6.80 0.88 5.62
CA ASN A 281 6.23 -0.31 6.26
C ASN A 281 5.14 -0.98 5.43
N SER A 282 4.64 -0.38 4.33
CA SER A 282 3.61 -1.02 3.49
C SER A 282 4.24 -1.87 2.38
N GLY A 283 3.88 -3.16 2.33
CA GLY A 283 4.14 -4.03 1.17
C GLY A 283 3.54 -3.51 -0.14
N GLN A 284 2.70 -2.47 -0.06
CA GLN A 284 2.11 -1.76 -1.19
C GLN A 284 3.01 -0.67 -1.76
N GLY A 285 3.77 0.08 -0.94
CA GLY A 285 4.64 1.16 -1.42
C GLY A 285 5.71 0.72 -2.43
N GLY A 286 6.17 -0.53 -2.37
CA GLY A 286 7.08 -1.11 -3.37
C GLY A 286 6.42 -1.47 -4.70
N LYS A 287 5.13 -1.89 -4.68
CA LYS A 287 4.34 -2.17 -5.88
C LYS A 287 3.86 -0.87 -6.53
N GLU A 288 3.45 0.10 -5.72
CA GLU A 288 3.06 1.46 -6.15
C GLU A 288 4.24 2.17 -6.81
N PHE A 289 5.44 2.10 -6.21
CA PHE A 289 6.66 2.61 -6.84
C PHE A 289 6.99 1.94 -8.18
N LYS A 290 6.62 0.67 -8.38
CA LYS A 290 6.77 -0.03 -9.67
C LYS A 290 5.68 0.41 -10.68
N THR A 291 4.46 0.69 -10.22
CA THR A 291 3.33 1.17 -11.05
C THR A 291 3.48 2.62 -11.50
N GLU A 292 3.96 3.51 -10.63
CA GLU A 292 4.14 4.95 -10.91
C GLU A 292 5.44 5.30 -11.65
N LYS A 293 6.16 4.31 -12.20
CA LYS A 293 7.34 4.56 -13.06
C LYS A 293 6.94 5.44 -14.27
N PRO A 294 7.73 6.46 -14.64
CA PRO A 294 7.32 7.44 -15.66
C PRO A 294 7.24 6.83 -17.05
N ARG A 295 6.04 6.83 -17.62
CA ARG A 295 5.84 7.20 -19.03
C ARG A 295 5.50 8.69 -19.05
N LYS A 296 6.44 9.54 -19.50
CA LYS A 296 6.27 10.98 -19.81
C LYS A 296 5.39 11.81 -18.83
N THR A 297 5.57 11.66 -17.52
CA THR A 297 5.12 12.68 -16.55
C THR A 297 6.33 13.50 -16.11
N ALA A 298 6.25 14.81 -16.32
CA ALA A 298 7.30 15.76 -15.93
C ALA A 298 7.56 15.66 -14.42
N GLY A 299 8.83 15.47 -14.03
CA GLY A 299 9.28 15.70 -12.65
C GLY A 299 9.63 14.49 -11.78
N ILE A 300 9.56 13.25 -12.27
CA ILE A 300 9.85 12.07 -11.42
C ILE A 300 11.36 11.93 -11.12
N LEU A 301 11.72 12.03 -9.84
CA LEU A 301 13.04 11.69 -9.32
C LEU A 301 13.25 10.17 -9.26
N ARG A 302 14.40 9.69 -9.74
CA ARG A 302 14.92 8.35 -9.44
C ARG A 302 16.10 8.48 -8.47
N TRP A 303 15.95 7.95 -7.25
CA TRP A 303 17.10 7.60 -6.42
C TRP A 303 16.91 6.25 -5.73
N ARG A 304 17.90 5.36 -5.89
CA ARG A 304 17.93 4.03 -5.28
C ARG A 304 18.42 4.15 -3.83
N ARG A 305 17.53 4.61 -2.95
CA ARG A 305 17.47 4.27 -1.51
C ARG A 305 16.40 5.00 -0.68
N LYS A 306 15.60 5.92 -1.25
CA LYS A 306 14.43 6.48 -0.55
C LYS A 306 13.28 6.62 -1.54
N ARG A 307 12.14 6.01 -1.20
CA ARG A 307 10.90 5.99 -1.97
C ARG A 307 10.27 7.40 -2.04
N LEU A 308 10.94 8.35 -2.70
CA LEU A 308 10.49 9.73 -2.86
C LEU A 308 9.98 9.95 -4.27
N LEU A 309 8.80 10.55 -4.39
CA LEU A 309 8.23 11.01 -5.65
C LEU A 309 8.10 12.52 -5.58
N ILE A 310 8.57 13.22 -6.62
CA ILE A 310 8.58 14.67 -6.67
C ILE A 310 7.62 15.10 -7.76
N TYR A 311 6.74 16.03 -7.40
CA TYR A 311 5.77 16.63 -8.28
C TYR A 311 5.90 18.14 -8.22
N GLU A 312 5.41 18.82 -9.25
CA GLU A 312 5.11 20.24 -9.12
C GLU A 312 4.10 20.44 -7.99
N LEU A 313 4.27 21.48 -7.18
CA LEU A 313 3.32 21.79 -6.12
C LEU A 313 2.00 22.27 -6.74
N MET A 314 0.89 21.66 -6.32
CA MET A 314 -0.46 22.12 -6.65
C MET A 314 -0.91 23.06 -5.53
N PRO A 315 -0.96 24.39 -5.76
CA PRO A 315 -1.16 25.35 -4.68
C PRO A 315 -2.58 25.32 -4.11
N ASN A 316 -3.57 24.87 -4.90
CA ASN A 316 -4.94 24.68 -4.47
C ASN A 316 -5.21 23.24 -3.97
N LEU A 317 -4.17 22.53 -3.50
CA LEU A 317 -4.29 21.24 -2.82
C LEU A 317 -5.19 20.25 -3.59
N SER A 318 -6.01 19.47 -2.87
CA SER A 318 -6.90 18.44 -3.39
C SER A 318 -8.37 18.83 -3.26
N LEU A 319 -9.23 18.28 -4.13
CA LEU A 319 -10.65 18.61 -4.21
C LEU A 319 -11.41 18.28 -2.92
N ASP A 320 -11.03 17.23 -2.20
CA ASP A 320 -11.64 16.88 -0.89
C ASP A 320 -11.50 18.01 0.14
N ARG A 321 -10.41 18.78 0.11
CA ARG A 321 -10.22 19.95 1.00
C ARG A 321 -11.25 21.03 0.71
N PHE A 322 -11.51 21.29 -0.57
CA PHE A 322 -12.54 22.24 -0.96
C PHE A 322 -13.96 21.76 -0.63
N LEU A 323 -14.21 20.45 -0.67
CA LEU A 323 -15.54 19.90 -0.34
C LEU A 323 -15.79 19.79 1.17
N SER A 324 -14.74 19.52 1.96
CA SER A 324 -14.82 19.37 3.42
C SER A 324 -14.83 20.70 4.18
N ASP A 325 -14.09 21.71 3.71
CA ASP A 325 -14.02 23.01 4.37
C ASP A 325 -15.12 23.95 3.85
N ALA A 326 -16.00 24.43 4.73
CA ALA A 326 -17.13 25.28 4.34
C ALA A 326 -16.70 26.62 3.71
N ASN A 327 -15.58 27.21 4.16
CA ASN A 327 -15.09 28.47 3.61
C ASN A 327 -14.53 28.23 2.20
N LEU A 328 -13.70 27.22 2.02
CA LEU A 328 -13.19 26.87 0.69
C LEU A 328 -14.32 26.45 -0.26
N ARG A 329 -15.30 25.67 0.22
CA ARG A 329 -16.47 25.26 -0.56
C ARG A 329 -17.27 26.45 -1.09
N SER A 330 -17.40 27.51 -0.31
CA SER A 330 -18.09 28.74 -0.72
C SER A 330 -17.39 29.47 -1.87
N THR A 331 -16.08 29.23 -2.07
CA THR A 331 -15.32 29.77 -3.21
C THR A 331 -15.48 28.96 -4.50
N LEU A 332 -15.96 27.72 -4.41
CA LEU A 332 -16.28 26.89 -5.58
C LEU A 332 -17.65 27.26 -6.13
N HIS A 333 -17.71 28.34 -6.90
CA HIS A 333 -18.90 28.65 -7.69
C HIS A 333 -19.12 27.59 -8.79
N TRP A 334 -20.30 27.64 -9.40
CA TRP A 334 -20.70 26.61 -10.36
C TRP A 334 -19.74 26.51 -11.55
N GLN A 335 -19.18 27.62 -12.01
CA GLN A 335 -18.25 27.65 -13.15
C GLN A 335 -16.99 26.82 -12.86
N GLU A 336 -16.43 26.94 -11.66
CA GLU A 336 -15.27 26.20 -11.17
C GLU A 336 -15.62 24.72 -11.00
N ARG A 337 -16.78 24.40 -10.41
CA ARG A 337 -17.27 23.02 -10.28
C ARG A 337 -17.43 22.34 -11.65
N TYR A 338 -18.05 23.01 -12.61
CA TYR A 338 -18.23 22.49 -13.97
C TYR A 338 -16.90 22.34 -14.71
N LYS A 339 -15.97 23.29 -14.53
CA LYS A 339 -14.60 23.22 -15.04
C LYS A 339 -13.86 22.00 -14.48
N ILE A 340 -13.99 21.74 -13.18
CA ILE A 340 -13.40 20.58 -12.51
C ILE A 340 -14.00 19.28 -13.05
N ILE A 341 -15.34 19.17 -13.13
CA ILE A 341 -16.03 18.00 -13.70
C ILE A 341 -15.50 17.70 -15.11
N THR A 342 -15.49 18.72 -15.98
CA THR A 342 -15.06 18.57 -17.37
C THR A 342 -13.56 18.22 -17.46
N GLY A 343 -12.72 18.82 -16.62
CA GLY A 343 -11.29 18.54 -16.59
C GLY A 343 -10.97 17.12 -16.12
N ILE A 344 -11.66 16.61 -15.09
CA ILE A 344 -11.54 15.20 -14.66
C ILE A 344 -11.97 14.27 -15.81
N SER A 345 -13.07 14.61 -16.51
CA SER A 345 -13.53 13.80 -17.64
C SER A 345 -12.49 13.70 -18.76
N ARG A 346 -11.83 14.82 -19.11
CA ARG A 346 -10.72 14.84 -20.08
C ARG A 346 -9.52 14.02 -19.60
N GLY A 347 -9.16 14.15 -18.33
CA GLY A 347 -8.07 13.37 -17.73
C GLY A 347 -8.33 11.86 -17.83
N LEU A 348 -9.54 11.41 -17.51
CA LEU A 348 -9.91 9.99 -17.62
C LEU A 348 -10.01 9.51 -19.07
N GLN A 349 -10.56 10.32 -20.00
CA GLN A 349 -10.55 9.98 -21.43
C GLN A 349 -9.11 9.71 -21.90
N TYR A 350 -8.17 10.59 -21.55
CA TYR A 350 -6.78 10.40 -21.91
C TYR A 350 -6.23 9.07 -21.37
N LEU A 351 -6.49 8.76 -20.10
CA LEU A 351 -6.04 7.50 -19.49
C LEU A 351 -6.67 6.26 -20.15
N HIS A 352 -7.95 6.33 -20.54
CA HIS A 352 -8.69 5.17 -21.02
C HIS A 352 -8.59 4.95 -22.53
N GLU A 353 -8.44 6.02 -23.30
CA GLU A 353 -8.69 6.03 -24.75
C GLU A 353 -7.51 6.60 -25.56
N ASP A 354 -6.90 7.72 -25.13
CA ASP A 354 -5.89 8.42 -25.94
C ASP A 354 -4.43 8.04 -25.61
N SER A 355 -4.20 7.47 -24.44
CA SER A 355 -2.86 7.08 -24.00
C SER A 355 -2.36 5.83 -24.75
N GLN A 356 -1.03 5.74 -24.93
CA GLN A 356 -0.40 4.62 -25.65
C GLN A 356 -0.75 3.23 -25.10
N LEU A 357 -1.01 3.15 -23.80
CA LEU A 357 -1.56 1.98 -23.13
C LEU A 357 -2.72 2.45 -22.27
N LYS A 358 -3.83 1.72 -22.34
CA LYS A 358 -5.00 1.98 -21.52
C LYS A 358 -4.66 1.82 -20.03
N ILE A 359 -4.89 2.87 -19.26
CA ILE A 359 -4.60 2.95 -17.82
C ILE A 359 -5.92 2.96 -17.05
N VAL A 360 -6.12 1.99 -16.15
CA VAL A 360 -7.23 2.00 -15.18
C VAL A 360 -6.69 2.44 -13.83
N HIS A 361 -7.22 3.53 -13.25
CA HIS A 361 -6.72 4.18 -12.05
C HIS A 361 -7.01 3.38 -10.77
N ARG A 362 -8.25 2.90 -10.62
CA ARG A 362 -8.77 2.06 -9.51
C ARG A 362 -8.87 2.70 -8.11
N ASP A 363 -8.26 3.85 -7.88
CA ASP A 363 -8.45 4.63 -6.63
C ASP A 363 -8.85 6.08 -6.90
N LEU A 364 -9.78 6.31 -7.83
CA LEU A 364 -10.25 7.66 -8.12
C LEU A 364 -11.19 8.16 -7.01
N LYS A 365 -10.86 9.29 -6.41
CA LYS A 365 -11.59 9.95 -5.31
C LYS A 365 -11.20 11.43 -5.22
N PRO A 366 -11.94 12.30 -4.52
CA PRO A 366 -11.63 13.74 -4.48
C PRO A 366 -10.24 14.07 -3.92
N SER A 367 -9.70 13.29 -2.98
CA SER A 367 -8.32 13.51 -2.47
C SER A 367 -7.22 13.18 -3.48
N ASN A 368 -7.55 12.48 -4.56
CA ASN A 368 -6.66 12.18 -5.68
C ASN A 368 -6.90 13.11 -6.89
N ILE A 369 -7.73 14.16 -6.74
CA ILE A 369 -7.90 15.24 -7.73
C ILE A 369 -7.23 16.49 -7.18
N LEU A 370 -6.06 16.83 -7.72
CA LEU A 370 -5.32 18.03 -7.32
C LEU A 370 -5.71 19.23 -8.18
N LEU A 371 -5.65 20.44 -7.63
CA LEU A 371 -6.03 21.67 -8.30
C LEU A 371 -4.83 22.60 -8.49
N ASP A 372 -4.57 23.01 -9.74
CA ASP A 372 -3.55 24.02 -10.02
C ASP A 372 -4.02 25.44 -9.64
N LYS A 373 -3.13 26.43 -9.80
CA LYS A 373 -3.41 27.84 -9.45
C LYS A 373 -4.60 28.45 -10.19
N GLU A 374 -4.98 27.91 -11.35
CA GLU A 374 -6.15 28.33 -12.13
C GLU A 374 -7.39 27.43 -11.88
N MET A 375 -7.38 26.57 -10.86
CA MET A 375 -8.46 25.62 -10.55
C MET A 375 -8.69 24.57 -11.66
N ASN A 376 -7.67 24.25 -12.46
CA ASN A 376 -7.75 23.10 -13.34
C ASN A 376 -7.43 21.81 -12.54
N PRO A 377 -8.22 20.74 -12.73
CA PRO A 377 -7.97 19.47 -12.05
C PRO A 377 -6.86 18.66 -12.72
N LYS A 378 -6.07 17.97 -11.91
CA LYS A 378 -5.10 16.95 -12.31
C LYS A 378 -5.35 15.68 -11.49
N ILE A 379 -5.49 14.56 -12.19
CA ILE A 379 -5.61 13.24 -11.57
C ILE A 379 -4.23 12.84 -11.04
N ALA A 380 -4.17 12.46 -9.78
CA ALA A 380 -2.95 12.07 -9.08
C ALA A 380 -3.10 10.71 -8.38
N ASP A 381 -1.98 10.19 -7.87
CA ASP A 381 -1.88 8.92 -7.14
C ASP A 381 -2.25 7.67 -7.96
N PHE A 382 -1.35 7.34 -8.89
CA PHE A 382 -1.44 6.15 -9.76
C PHE A 382 -0.86 4.89 -9.08
N GLY A 383 -0.62 4.92 -7.76
CA GLY A 383 -0.08 3.77 -7.03
C GLY A 383 -0.86 2.48 -7.25
N MET A 384 -2.18 2.60 -7.41
CA MET A 384 -3.08 1.48 -7.67
C MET A 384 -3.36 1.22 -9.15
N ALA A 385 -2.82 2.00 -10.07
CA ALA A 385 -3.17 1.92 -11.48
C ALA A 385 -2.77 0.57 -12.12
N LYS A 386 -3.42 0.22 -13.23
CA LYS A 386 -3.11 -0.97 -14.03
C LYS A 386 -3.10 -0.64 -15.51
N LEU A 387 -2.11 -1.19 -16.20
CA LEU A 387 -1.96 -1.11 -17.64
C LEU A 387 -2.71 -2.27 -18.30
N PHE A 388 -3.53 -1.94 -19.28
CA PHE A 388 -4.17 -2.88 -20.18
C PHE A 388 -3.45 -2.86 -21.51
N ASN A 389 -3.28 -4.03 -22.12
CA ASN A 389 -2.94 -4.12 -23.53
C ASN A 389 -4.12 -3.58 -24.36
N LEU A 390 -3.88 -3.16 -25.61
CA LEU A 390 -4.88 -2.48 -26.44
C LEU A 390 -6.19 -3.28 -26.60
N ASP A 391 -6.08 -4.61 -26.70
CA ASP A 391 -7.16 -5.58 -26.83
C ASP A 391 -7.85 -5.92 -25.50
N GLN A 392 -7.20 -5.66 -24.37
CA GLN A 392 -7.75 -5.95 -23.06
C GLN A 392 -8.85 -4.95 -22.70
N THR A 393 -10.04 -5.47 -22.39
CA THR A 393 -11.23 -4.70 -21.98
C THR A 393 -11.52 -4.82 -20.49
N GLN A 394 -11.04 -5.89 -19.85
CA GLN A 394 -11.27 -6.20 -18.44
C GLN A 394 -10.06 -6.95 -17.85
N ALA A 395 -9.86 -6.83 -16.54
CA ALA A 395 -8.95 -7.64 -15.75
C ALA A 395 -9.61 -8.11 -14.45
N ASN A 396 -9.07 -9.19 -13.87
CA ASN A 396 -9.54 -9.75 -12.60
C ASN A 396 -8.41 -9.68 -11.57
N THR A 397 -8.75 -9.51 -10.30
CA THR A 397 -7.80 -9.56 -9.19
C THR A 397 -8.43 -10.23 -7.97
N THR A 398 -7.63 -11.00 -7.23
CA THR A 398 -8.03 -11.56 -5.93
C THR A 398 -7.85 -10.56 -4.80
N LYS A 399 -7.04 -9.51 -5.01
CA LYS A 399 -6.86 -8.40 -4.08
C LYS A 399 -7.63 -7.17 -4.58
N VAL A 400 -8.78 -6.91 -3.98
CA VAL A 400 -9.54 -5.65 -4.17
C VAL A 400 -8.81 -4.55 -3.40
N VAL A 401 -8.50 -3.44 -4.07
CA VAL A 401 -7.79 -2.28 -3.50
C VAL A 401 -8.45 -1.01 -4.00
N GLY A 402 -8.56 0.01 -3.16
CA GLY A 402 -9.23 1.26 -3.49
C GLY A 402 -9.97 1.81 -2.28
N THR A 403 -10.68 2.91 -2.47
CA THR A 403 -11.40 3.58 -1.39
C THR A 403 -12.88 3.17 -1.37
N ILE A 404 -13.36 2.66 -0.24
CA ILE A 404 -14.76 2.26 -0.03
C ILE A 404 -15.69 3.46 -0.31
N GLY A 405 -16.79 3.20 -1.03
CA GLY A 405 -17.73 4.23 -1.48
C GLY A 405 -17.44 4.77 -2.89
N TYR A 406 -16.22 4.59 -3.41
CA TYR A 406 -15.86 4.95 -4.79
C TYR A 406 -15.64 3.72 -5.68
N MET A 407 -15.43 2.55 -5.08
CA MET A 407 -15.25 1.30 -5.81
C MET A 407 -16.56 0.84 -6.44
N ALA A 408 -16.48 0.44 -7.71
CA ALA A 408 -17.61 -0.12 -8.44
C ALA A 408 -18.04 -1.48 -7.85
N PRO A 409 -19.34 -1.81 -7.84
CA PRO A 409 -19.87 -3.02 -7.21
C PRO A 409 -19.28 -4.31 -7.80
N GLU A 410 -19.14 -4.39 -9.12
CA GLU A 410 -18.55 -5.57 -9.77
C GLU A 410 -17.09 -5.79 -9.34
N TYR A 411 -16.38 -4.70 -9.03
CA TYR A 411 -15.00 -4.76 -8.58
C TYR A 411 -14.90 -5.24 -7.14
N VAL A 412 -15.80 -4.76 -6.26
CA VAL A 412 -15.87 -5.21 -4.86
C VAL A 412 -16.28 -6.68 -4.76
N ILE A 413 -17.33 -7.08 -5.49
CA ILE A 413 -17.91 -8.42 -5.39
C ILE A 413 -17.03 -9.48 -6.04
N THR A 414 -16.52 -9.19 -7.26
CA THR A 414 -15.90 -10.22 -8.09
C THR A 414 -14.42 -9.98 -8.40
N GLY A 415 -13.86 -8.86 -7.93
CA GLY A 415 -12.50 -8.46 -8.25
C GLY A 415 -12.30 -8.08 -9.73
N LYS A 416 -13.37 -7.96 -10.52
CA LYS A 416 -13.34 -7.57 -11.93
C LYS A 416 -13.25 -6.05 -12.04
N PHE A 417 -12.24 -5.54 -12.74
CA PHE A 417 -12.12 -4.10 -12.99
C PHE A 417 -11.86 -3.82 -14.46
N SER A 418 -12.27 -2.63 -14.87
CA SER A 418 -12.08 -2.09 -16.22
C SER A 418 -12.10 -0.56 -16.17
N THR A 419 -11.99 0.09 -17.33
CA THR A 419 -12.24 1.54 -17.43
C THR A 419 -13.62 1.93 -16.89
N LYS A 420 -14.62 1.04 -16.96
CA LYS A 420 -15.96 1.27 -16.40
C LYS A 420 -15.99 1.33 -14.87
N SER A 421 -14.98 0.78 -14.20
CA SER A 421 -14.86 0.90 -12.74
C SER A 421 -14.41 2.31 -12.35
N ASP A 422 -13.51 2.93 -13.11
CA ASP A 422 -13.15 4.35 -12.93
C ASP A 422 -14.31 5.29 -13.30
N VAL A 423 -15.11 4.95 -14.33
CA VAL A 423 -16.33 5.70 -14.69
C VAL A 423 -17.32 5.74 -13.52
N TYR A 424 -17.48 4.63 -12.81
CA TYR A 424 -18.31 4.59 -11.60
C TYR A 424 -17.79 5.56 -10.55
N SER A 425 -16.50 5.50 -10.22
CA SER A 425 -15.87 6.42 -9.26
C SER A 425 -16.03 7.89 -9.68
N PHE A 426 -15.90 8.19 -10.97
CA PHE A 426 -16.15 9.53 -11.52
C PHE A 426 -17.59 10.00 -11.26
N GLY A 427 -18.59 9.14 -11.48
CA GLY A 427 -19.99 9.47 -11.20
C GLY A 427 -20.23 9.83 -9.73
N VAL A 428 -19.60 9.11 -8.79
CA VAL A 428 -19.64 9.44 -7.35
C VAL A 428 -19.06 10.83 -7.10
N ILE A 429 -17.87 11.11 -7.64
CA ILE A 429 -17.19 12.42 -7.48
C ILE A 429 -18.04 13.56 -8.03
N VAL A 430 -18.72 13.39 -9.17
CA VAL A 430 -19.60 14.42 -9.73
C VAL A 430 -20.76 14.73 -8.78
N LEU A 431 -21.36 13.71 -8.15
CA LEU A 431 -22.43 13.93 -7.17
C LEU A 431 -21.91 14.67 -5.94
N GLU A 432 -20.70 14.38 -5.46
CA GLU A 432 -20.08 15.13 -4.35
C GLU A 432 -19.81 16.58 -4.73
N ILE A 433 -19.29 16.84 -5.95
CA ILE A 433 -19.06 18.19 -6.46
C ILE A 433 -20.38 18.98 -6.50
N ILE A 434 -21.47 18.38 -7.00
CA ILE A 434 -22.75 19.09 -7.15
C ILE A 434 -23.43 19.35 -5.81
N SER A 435 -23.41 18.35 -4.92
CA SER A 435 -24.09 18.44 -3.62
C SER A 435 -23.29 19.16 -2.54
N GLY A 436 -21.96 19.23 -2.70
CA GLY A 436 -21.07 19.67 -1.64
C GLY A 436 -21.08 18.74 -0.42
N GLN A 437 -21.65 17.54 -0.55
CA GLN A 437 -21.69 16.53 0.50
C GLN A 437 -20.67 15.45 0.20
N LEU A 438 -19.81 15.14 1.17
CA LEU A 438 -18.89 14.02 1.05
C LEU A 438 -19.66 12.70 1.21
N ASN A 439 -19.25 11.70 0.44
CA ASN A 439 -19.77 10.36 0.52
C ASN A 439 -19.36 9.73 1.86
N SER A 440 -20.35 9.64 2.77
CA SER A 440 -20.18 9.35 4.21
C SER A 440 -19.59 7.98 4.56
N MET A 441 -19.37 7.09 3.59
CA MET A 441 -18.68 5.80 3.83
C MET A 441 -17.16 5.95 4.00
N SER A 442 -16.60 7.14 3.72
CA SER A 442 -15.18 7.46 3.89
C SER A 442 -14.84 8.21 5.19
N TYR A 443 -15.84 8.82 5.84
CA TYR A 443 -15.68 9.60 7.06
C TYR A 443 -16.75 9.18 8.08
N GLN A 444 -16.30 8.74 9.25
CA GLN A 444 -17.12 8.13 10.31
C GLN A 444 -18.26 8.99 10.90
N TYR A 445 -18.54 10.19 10.41
CA TYR A 445 -19.60 11.05 10.96
C TYR A 445 -20.19 11.96 9.87
N SER A 446 -21.46 11.73 9.50
CA SER A 446 -22.36 12.79 9.00
C SER A 446 -23.78 12.58 9.56
N PRO A 447 -24.49 13.63 10.02
CA PRO A 447 -25.75 13.50 10.75
C PRO A 447 -27.00 13.39 9.86
N PHE A 448 -26.87 13.27 8.53
CA PHE A 448 -28.03 13.31 7.63
C PHE A 448 -28.02 12.17 6.61
N THR A 449 -29.01 11.28 6.78
CA THR A 449 -29.43 10.13 5.97
C THR A 449 -28.61 8.84 6.11
N SER A 450 -29.26 7.81 6.66
CA SER A 450 -28.83 6.41 6.71
C SER A 450 -28.70 5.74 5.33
N GLU A 451 -29.00 6.46 4.25
CA GLU A 451 -29.17 5.90 2.89
C GLU A 451 -27.96 6.11 1.95
N GLY A 452 -27.02 7.00 2.28
CA GLY A 452 -25.85 7.29 1.45
C GLY A 452 -26.16 8.16 0.20
N LEU A 453 -25.15 8.91 -0.28
CA LEU A 453 -25.31 9.95 -1.32
C LEU A 453 -25.92 9.42 -2.63
N LEU A 454 -25.53 8.22 -3.05
CA LEU A 454 -26.03 7.60 -4.29
C LEU A 454 -27.52 7.30 -4.24
N HIS A 455 -27.99 6.74 -3.13
CA HIS A 455 -29.40 6.43 -2.94
C HIS A 455 -30.22 7.72 -2.83
N HIS A 456 -29.70 8.71 -2.11
CA HIS A 456 -30.34 10.02 -2.00
C HIS A 456 -30.51 10.69 -3.37
N ALA A 457 -29.46 10.73 -4.19
CA ALA A 457 -29.51 11.27 -5.55
C ALA A 457 -30.50 10.51 -6.44
N TRP A 458 -30.51 9.17 -6.36
CA TRP A 458 -31.46 8.34 -7.10
C TRP A 458 -32.92 8.59 -6.68
N ARG A 459 -33.20 8.68 -5.39
CA ARG A 459 -34.54 8.98 -4.86
C ARG A 459 -35.03 10.34 -5.38
N LEU A 460 -34.19 11.37 -5.30
CA LEU A 460 -34.52 12.69 -5.83
C LEU A 460 -34.75 12.67 -7.35
N TRP A 461 -33.98 11.86 -8.09
CA TRP A 461 -34.21 11.63 -9.52
C TRP A 461 -35.59 11.04 -9.80
N GLN A 462 -35.97 9.98 -9.09
CA GLN A 462 -37.28 9.35 -9.24
C GLN A 462 -38.45 10.29 -8.88
N GLN A 463 -38.24 11.19 -7.93
CA GLN A 463 -39.23 12.16 -7.48
C GLN A 463 -39.30 13.42 -8.36
N GLY A 464 -38.41 13.58 -9.35
CA GLY A 464 -38.29 14.80 -10.13
C GLY A 464 -37.74 15.99 -9.33
N ALA A 465 -37.12 15.73 -8.17
CA ALA A 465 -36.68 16.71 -7.18
C ALA A 465 -35.16 16.91 -7.15
N ILE A 466 -34.44 16.63 -8.26
CA ILE A 466 -32.98 16.68 -8.34
C ILE A 466 -32.35 18.05 -8.02
N GLN A 467 -33.14 19.11 -8.01
CA GLN A 467 -32.69 20.44 -7.59
C GLN A 467 -32.36 20.47 -6.09
N GLU A 468 -32.99 19.63 -5.27
CA GLU A 468 -32.71 19.50 -3.83
C GLU A 468 -31.34 18.88 -3.54
N LEU A 469 -30.73 18.21 -4.54
CA LEU A 469 -29.38 17.66 -4.41
C LEU A 469 -28.31 18.75 -4.47
N VAL A 470 -28.62 19.91 -5.06
CA VAL A 470 -27.63 20.95 -5.35
C VAL A 470 -27.21 21.67 -4.08
N ASP A 471 -25.88 21.87 -3.93
CA ASP A 471 -25.31 22.58 -2.79
C ASP A 471 -25.96 23.97 -2.60
N PRO A 472 -26.61 24.23 -1.45
CA PRO A 472 -27.29 25.50 -1.19
C PRO A 472 -26.35 26.71 -1.26
N THR A 473 -25.05 26.52 -1.05
CA THR A 473 -24.04 27.60 -1.12
C THR A 473 -23.87 28.17 -2.53
N LEU A 474 -24.32 27.46 -3.58
CA LEU A 474 -24.29 27.95 -4.97
C LEU A 474 -25.34 29.04 -5.25
N GLY A 475 -26.31 29.23 -4.35
CA GLY A 475 -27.38 30.23 -4.51
C GLY A 475 -28.17 30.00 -5.81
N ASN A 476 -28.31 31.05 -6.63
CA ASN A 476 -29.01 31.00 -7.92
C ASN A 476 -28.08 31.26 -9.12
N ASN A 477 -26.76 31.29 -8.92
CA ASN A 477 -25.80 31.69 -9.94
C ASN A 477 -25.32 30.51 -10.80
N TYR A 478 -26.26 29.77 -11.39
CA TYR A 478 -25.97 28.67 -12.30
C TYR A 478 -27.13 28.38 -13.25
N LEU A 479 -26.81 27.79 -14.40
CA LEU A 479 -27.83 27.31 -15.34
C LEU A 479 -28.36 25.96 -14.85
N ARG A 480 -29.61 25.94 -14.37
CA ARG A 480 -30.29 24.72 -13.85
C ARG A 480 -30.19 23.54 -14.81
N ILE A 481 -30.36 23.78 -16.12
CA ILE A 481 -30.28 22.74 -17.16
C ILE A 481 -28.89 22.09 -17.18
N GLN A 482 -27.83 22.87 -17.00
CA GLN A 482 -26.46 22.36 -16.99
C GLN A 482 -26.20 21.48 -15.76
N VAL A 483 -26.67 21.91 -14.58
CA VAL A 483 -26.57 21.12 -13.34
C VAL A 483 -27.34 19.81 -13.45
N GLN A 484 -28.61 19.88 -13.89
CA GLN A 484 -29.45 18.69 -14.08
C GLN A 484 -28.81 17.71 -15.06
N ARG A 485 -28.20 18.22 -16.14
CA ARG A 485 -27.47 17.41 -17.11
C ARG A 485 -26.26 16.72 -16.48
N CYS A 486 -25.49 17.40 -15.63
CA CYS A 486 -24.38 16.79 -14.90
C CYS A 486 -24.87 15.70 -13.92
N ILE A 487 -25.98 15.92 -13.21
CA ILE A 487 -26.58 14.90 -12.32
C ILE A 487 -27.01 13.68 -13.13
N HIS A 488 -27.68 13.88 -14.27
CA HIS A 488 -28.10 12.80 -15.17
C HIS A 488 -26.90 11.98 -15.65
N ILE A 489 -25.85 12.64 -16.13
CA ILE A 489 -24.61 11.97 -16.56
C ILE A 489 -23.96 11.21 -15.39
N ALA A 490 -23.93 11.79 -14.18
CA ALA A 490 -23.40 11.13 -13.00
C ALA A 490 -24.18 9.84 -12.68
N LEU A 491 -25.52 9.88 -12.75
CA LEU A 491 -26.38 8.71 -12.57
C LEU A 491 -26.13 7.64 -13.64
N LEU A 492 -25.88 8.03 -14.89
CA LEU A 492 -25.45 7.09 -15.96
C LEU A 492 -24.07 6.48 -15.69
N CYS A 493 -23.19 7.20 -15.01
CA CYS A 493 -21.86 6.70 -14.65
C CYS A 493 -21.90 5.68 -13.49
N VAL A 494 -22.83 5.81 -12.54
CA VAL A 494 -22.94 4.93 -11.35
C VAL A 494 -23.88 3.73 -11.51
N GLN A 495 -24.23 3.38 -12.74
CA GLN A 495 -25.10 2.23 -13.03
C GLN A 495 -24.49 0.92 -12.52
N GLU A 496 -25.32 0.01 -11.99
CA GLU A 496 -24.85 -1.29 -11.48
C GLU A 496 -24.11 -2.09 -12.56
N ALA A 497 -24.73 -2.26 -13.74
CA ALA A 497 -24.14 -2.98 -14.85
C ALA A 497 -23.04 -2.15 -15.55
N PRO A 498 -21.77 -2.62 -15.62
CA PRO A 498 -20.67 -1.88 -16.26
C PRO A 498 -20.92 -1.55 -17.75
N ALA A 499 -21.68 -2.40 -18.43
CA ALA A 499 -22.06 -2.20 -19.84
C ALA A 499 -22.96 -0.98 -20.05
N ARG A 500 -23.78 -0.60 -19.06
CA ARG A 500 -24.67 0.56 -19.12
C ARG A 500 -23.98 1.90 -18.84
N ARG A 501 -22.78 1.86 -18.26
CA ARG A 501 -21.99 3.07 -18.00
C ARG A 501 -21.43 3.61 -19.33
N PRO A 502 -21.43 4.93 -19.58
CA PRO A 502 -20.84 5.49 -20.80
C PRO A 502 -19.31 5.31 -20.83
N THR A 503 -18.69 5.50 -22.00
CA THR A 503 -17.24 5.75 -22.11
C THR A 503 -16.93 7.20 -21.73
N MET A 504 -15.67 7.52 -21.43
CA MET A 504 -15.32 8.89 -21.04
C MET A 504 -15.38 9.87 -22.21
N SER A 505 -15.09 9.43 -23.44
CA SER A 505 -15.39 10.19 -24.67
C SER A 505 -16.88 10.52 -24.81
N LEU A 506 -17.76 9.55 -24.52
CA LEU A 506 -19.20 9.78 -24.59
C LEU A 506 -19.64 10.76 -23.48
N VAL A 507 -19.10 10.63 -22.26
CA VAL A 507 -19.33 11.59 -21.17
C VAL A 507 -18.95 13.02 -21.59
N LEU A 508 -17.81 13.23 -22.23
CA LEU A 508 -17.38 14.55 -22.69
C LEU A 508 -18.29 15.12 -23.77
N THR A 509 -18.70 14.28 -24.72
CA THR A 509 -19.67 14.68 -25.75
C THR A 509 -21.01 15.07 -25.10
N MET A 510 -21.49 14.27 -24.15
CA MET A 510 -22.71 14.56 -23.37
C MET A 510 -22.59 15.86 -22.56
N LEU A 511 -21.43 16.15 -21.96
CA LEU A 511 -21.19 17.39 -21.23
C LEU A 511 -21.15 18.62 -22.14
N SER A 512 -20.61 18.48 -23.36
CA SER A 512 -20.32 19.59 -24.27
C SER A 512 -21.47 19.99 -25.18
N SER A 513 -22.40 19.07 -25.49
CA SER A 513 -23.56 19.34 -26.33
C SER A 513 -24.86 19.11 -25.57
N SER A 514 -25.72 20.13 -25.50
CA SER A 514 -27.08 20.02 -24.96
C SER A 514 -28.05 19.30 -25.90
N GLU A 515 -27.68 19.10 -27.17
CA GLU A 515 -28.53 18.48 -28.19
C GLU A 515 -28.56 16.95 -28.09
N ILE A 516 -27.59 16.35 -27.42
CA ILE A 516 -27.54 14.91 -27.22
C ILE A 516 -28.58 14.52 -26.17
N GLU A 517 -29.56 13.72 -26.61
CA GLU A 517 -30.54 13.10 -25.74
C GLU A 517 -29.86 12.04 -24.85
N LEU A 518 -30.09 12.14 -23.55
CA LEU A 518 -29.49 11.25 -22.55
C LEU A 518 -30.46 10.10 -22.24
N PRO A 519 -30.01 8.84 -22.27
CA PRO A 519 -30.88 7.72 -21.93
C PRO A 519 -31.31 7.80 -20.45
N PRO A 520 -32.50 7.30 -20.08
CA PRO A 520 -32.92 7.29 -18.69
C PRO A 520 -31.98 6.39 -17.86
N PRO A 521 -31.48 6.86 -16.69
CA PRO A 521 -30.68 6.03 -15.81
C PRO A 521 -31.55 4.95 -15.16
N THR A 522 -30.95 3.79 -14.86
CA THR A 522 -31.57 2.76 -14.01
C THR A 522 -31.04 2.87 -12.58
N PRO A 523 -31.62 2.18 -11.58
CA PRO A 523 -31.16 2.27 -10.21
C PRO A 523 -29.64 2.03 -10.10
N PRO A 524 -28.90 2.84 -9.34
CA PRO A 524 -27.53 2.50 -8.98
C PRO A 524 -27.55 1.25 -8.10
N ALA A 525 -26.41 0.55 -8.03
CA ALA A 525 -26.29 -0.65 -7.20
C ALA A 525 -26.73 -0.35 -5.75
N SER A 526 -27.64 -1.17 -5.22
CA SER A 526 -28.11 -0.99 -3.85
C SER A 526 -27.03 -1.45 -2.86
N PHE A 527 -26.37 -0.51 -2.18
CA PHE A 527 -25.48 -0.83 -1.05
C PHE A 527 -26.20 -1.61 0.07
N ALA A 528 -27.54 -1.53 0.14
CA ALA A 528 -28.36 -2.21 1.14
C ALA A 528 -28.32 -3.75 1.06
N TYR A 529 -28.00 -4.35 -0.10
CA TYR A 529 -27.87 -5.81 -0.24
C TYR A 529 -26.44 -6.32 0.00
N GLU A 530 -25.42 -5.49 -0.17
CA GLU A 530 -24.01 -5.90 0.02
C GLU A 530 -23.57 -5.84 1.48
N ILE A 531 -24.20 -4.99 2.30
CA ILE A 531 -23.97 -5.02 3.75
C ILE A 531 -24.50 -6.31 4.35
N ASN A 532 -25.53 -6.98 3.81
CA ASN A 532 -25.91 -8.30 4.33
C ASN A 532 -24.91 -9.39 3.98
N TYR A 533 -24.21 -9.31 2.84
CA TYR A 533 -23.10 -10.22 2.54
C TYR A 533 -21.86 -9.95 3.42
N LEU A 534 -21.70 -8.73 3.94
CA LEU A 534 -20.65 -8.33 4.87
C LEU A 534 -21.09 -8.37 6.36
N ARG A 535 -22.39 -8.52 6.66
CA ARG A 535 -22.98 -8.61 8.02
C ARG A 535 -23.56 -9.98 8.37
N HIS A 536 -23.85 -10.88 7.41
CA HIS A 536 -24.42 -12.20 7.71
C HIS A 536 -23.40 -13.29 8.03
N ASP A 537 -22.10 -13.02 7.96
CA ASP A 537 -21.15 -13.75 8.78
C ASP A 537 -20.96 -12.94 10.08
N ALA A 538 -22.00 -12.96 10.93
CA ALA A 538 -21.81 -12.71 12.34
C ALA A 538 -20.97 -13.85 12.90
N TRP A 539 -19.66 -13.59 12.94
CA TRP A 539 -18.76 -13.93 14.03
C TRP A 539 -19.52 -14.47 15.26
N PRO A 540 -19.18 -15.66 15.78
CA PRO A 540 -19.44 -15.94 17.17
C PRO A 540 -18.72 -14.85 17.98
N GLU A 541 -19.52 -14.02 18.64
CA GLU A 541 -19.03 -13.00 19.56
C GLU A 541 -18.15 -13.66 20.62
N ASP A 542 -16.89 -13.24 20.67
CA ASP A 542 -16.28 -12.82 21.93
C ASP A 542 -15.44 -11.57 21.67
N HIS A 543 -15.61 -10.60 22.57
CA HIS A 543 -15.46 -9.18 22.34
C HIS A 543 -14.01 -8.64 22.31
N ALA A 544 -13.87 -7.56 21.52
CA ALA A 544 -13.15 -6.31 21.79
C ALA A 544 -11.72 -6.08 21.23
N SER A 545 -11.65 -5.02 20.41
CA SER A 545 -10.52 -4.15 20.04
C SER A 545 -9.66 -4.51 18.81
N MET A 546 -9.94 -3.86 17.67
CA MET A 546 -9.03 -3.67 16.53
C MET A 546 -9.48 -2.37 15.83
N ALA A 547 -8.81 -1.21 15.85
CA ALA A 547 -7.39 -0.85 15.70
C ALA A 547 -6.79 -1.29 14.35
N SER A 548 -6.47 -0.28 13.53
CA SER A 548 -5.61 -0.24 12.34
C SER A 548 -4.87 -1.54 11.97
N HIS A 549 -5.16 -2.13 10.80
CA HIS A 549 -4.37 -3.22 10.24
C HIS A 549 -3.25 -2.70 9.34
N GLY A 550 -2.06 -2.61 9.92
CA GLY A 550 -0.79 -2.54 9.21
C GLY A 550 -0.48 -3.85 8.47
N SER A 551 0.39 -3.74 7.48
CA SER A 551 0.96 -4.88 6.78
C SER A 551 1.92 -5.66 7.69
N HIS A 552 1.38 -6.59 8.46
CA HIS A 552 2.15 -7.65 9.08
C HIS A 552 2.30 -8.81 8.08
N PHE A 553 3.54 -9.23 7.79
CA PHE A 553 3.78 -10.67 7.67
C PHE A 553 3.65 -11.19 9.11
N SER A 554 2.89 -12.27 9.33
CA SER A 554 2.25 -12.57 10.62
C SER A 554 3.11 -12.29 11.86
N ILE A 555 2.52 -11.58 12.83
CA ILE A 555 2.88 -11.79 14.22
C ILE A 555 2.31 -13.17 14.58
N ASN A 556 3.17 -14.15 14.83
CA ASN A 556 2.79 -15.26 15.69
C ASN A 556 3.47 -14.99 17.03
N GLN A 557 2.65 -14.59 18.00
CA GLN A 557 3.00 -14.57 19.42
C GLN A 557 3.01 -16.03 19.90
N THR A 558 4.08 -16.45 20.56
CA THR A 558 4.05 -17.64 21.41
C THR A 558 3.76 -17.15 22.83
N CYS A 559 2.52 -17.38 23.31
CA CYS A 559 2.26 -17.49 24.75
C CYS A 559 2.80 -18.82 25.27
#